data_AF-A0A7X1LY69-F1
#
_entry.id   AF-A0A7X1LY69-F1
#
_cell.length_a   1.000
_cell.length_b   1.000
_cell.length_c   1.000
_cell.angle_alpha   90.00
_cell.angle_beta   90.00
_cell.angle_gamma   90.00
#
_symmetry.space_group_name_H-M   'P 1'
#
loop_
_entity.id
_entity.type
_entity.pdbx_description
1 polymer ?
#
loop_
_entity_poly.entity_id
_entity_poly.type
_entity_poly.pdbx_seq_one_letter_code
_entity_poly.pdbx_strand_id
1 'polypeptide(L)'
;MFDFAVFGSLFLTLFVIMDPPGITPIFLALSSGRPAKVQRRMAWQAAAVAFGVITVFGVCGQQILDYLHITTPALMIAGGLLLLLIALDLLTGKSEEPTQTKDVNVALVPLGMPLLAGPGAIVSVILAVQHADSVAAQVSVWTAIAAMHVVLWLVMRYSLLIIKVIKDGGVVLVTRLAGMMLSALAVQQIINGVSQVIHNW
;
A
#
# COMPACT_ATOMS: atom_id res chain seq x y z
N MET A 1 -3.96 3.90 26.32
CA MET A 1 -3.00 4.95 25.91
C MET A 1 -2.56 4.62 24.50
N PHE A 2 -2.44 5.60 23.60
CA PHE A 2 -2.07 5.37 22.19
C PHE A 2 -0.71 4.65 22.09
N ASP A 3 -0.59 3.64 21.23
CA ASP A 3 0.64 2.89 21.02
C ASP A 3 1.41 3.45 19.81
N PHE A 4 2.39 4.30 20.11
CA PHE A 4 3.21 4.95 19.09
C PHE A 4 4.09 3.96 18.31
N ALA A 5 4.46 2.83 18.89
CA ALA A 5 5.30 1.84 18.23
C ALA A 5 4.50 1.09 17.15
N VAL A 6 3.29 0.64 17.50
CA VAL A 6 2.36 0.00 16.55
C VAL A 6 1.97 0.96 15.43
N PHE A 7 1.63 2.21 15.78
CA PHE A 7 1.33 3.23 14.78
C PHE A 7 2.51 3.46 13.82
N GLY A 8 3.70 3.73 14.36
CA GLY A 8 4.88 4.05 13.56
C GLY A 8 5.32 2.90 12.66
N SER A 9 5.30 1.67 13.18
CA SER A 9 5.63 0.48 12.41
C SER A 9 4.68 0.29 11.24
N LEU A 10 3.37 0.25 11.48
CA LEU A 10 2.39 0.04 10.40
C LEU A 10 2.39 1.21 9.40
N PHE A 11 2.48 2.45 9.89
CA PHE A 11 2.52 3.62 9.02
C PHE A 11 3.72 3.57 8.07
N LEU A 12 4.92 3.26 8.58
CA LEU A 12 6.12 3.13 7.75
C LEU A 12 6.02 1.95 6.79
N THR A 13 5.50 0.80 7.24
CA THR A 13 5.26 -0.36 6.38
C THR A 13 4.32 0.01 5.23
N LEU A 14 3.19 0.66 5.51
CA LEU A 14 2.26 1.11 4.48
C LEU A 14 2.84 2.19 3.57
N PHE A 15 3.63 3.12 4.11
CA PHE A 15 4.31 4.14 3.31
C PHE A 15 5.25 3.51 2.29
N VAL A 16 6.03 2.51 2.71
CA VAL A 16 6.96 1.81 1.85
C VAL A 16 6.22 0.95 0.81
N ILE A 17 5.18 0.22 1.23
CA ILE A 17 4.40 -0.65 0.34
C ILE A 17 3.64 0.16 -0.72
N MET A 18 3.01 1.26 -0.31
CA MET A 18 2.14 2.04 -1.19
C MET A 18 2.92 3.02 -2.07
N ASP A 19 4.20 3.25 -1.82
CA ASP A 19 5.08 4.16 -2.56
C ASP A 19 4.40 5.46 -3.02
N PRO A 20 3.99 6.35 -2.09
CA PRO A 20 3.40 7.64 -2.45
C PRO A 20 4.25 8.43 -3.47
N PRO A 21 5.58 8.52 -3.32
CA PRO A 21 6.44 9.17 -4.31
C PRO A 21 6.29 8.58 -5.71
N GLY A 22 6.33 7.25 -5.87
CA GLY A 22 6.17 6.58 -7.16
C GLY A 22 4.77 6.71 -7.78
N ILE A 23 3.72 6.89 -6.96
CA ILE A 23 2.37 7.17 -7.46
C ILE A 23 2.28 8.54 -8.15
N THR A 24 3.15 9.49 -7.79
CA THR A 24 3.12 10.87 -8.31
C THR A 24 3.17 10.94 -9.85
N PRO A 25 4.19 10.40 -10.54
CA PRO A 25 4.24 10.42 -12.00
C PRO A 25 3.09 9.67 -12.66
N ILE A 26 2.65 8.54 -12.09
CA ILE A 26 1.52 7.75 -12.59
C ILE A 26 0.23 8.57 -12.54
N PHE A 27 -0.03 9.22 -11.40
CA PHE A 27 -1.20 10.06 -11.22
C PHE A 27 -1.16 11.27 -12.17
N LEU A 28 0.00 11.90 -12.36
CA LEU A 28 0.15 13.00 -13.31
C LEU A 28 -0.12 12.56 -14.74
N ALA A 29 0.38 11.40 -15.16
CA ALA A 29 0.12 10.86 -16.49
C ALA A 29 -1.38 10.65 -16.72
N LEU A 30 -2.09 10.02 -15.76
CA LEU A 30 -3.53 9.74 -15.84
C LEU A 30 -4.43 10.98 -15.72
N SER A 31 -3.95 12.01 -15.01
CA SER A 31 -4.69 13.25 -14.77
C SER A 31 -4.34 14.37 -15.75
N SER A 32 -3.30 14.19 -16.57
CA SER A 32 -2.85 15.15 -17.58
C SER A 32 -3.97 15.54 -18.56
N GLY A 33 -3.98 16.80 -19.00
CA GLY A 33 -5.01 17.34 -19.90
C GLY A 33 -6.39 17.60 -19.28
N ARG A 34 -6.60 17.31 -17.99
CA ARG A 34 -7.88 17.53 -17.29
C ARG A 34 -7.87 18.82 -16.47
N PRO A 35 -9.04 19.46 -16.25
CA PRO A 35 -9.14 20.61 -15.34
C PRO A 35 -8.73 20.25 -13.91
N ALA A 36 -8.08 21.19 -13.20
CA ALA A 36 -7.60 20.98 -11.82
C ALA A 36 -8.70 20.51 -10.84
N LYS A 37 -9.95 20.93 -11.03
CA LYS A 37 -11.10 20.46 -10.24
C LYS A 37 -11.34 18.95 -10.41
N VAL A 38 -11.19 18.42 -11.62
CA VAL A 38 -11.35 17.00 -11.94
C VAL A 38 -10.20 16.19 -11.36
N GLN A 39 -8.96 16.67 -11.51
CA GLN A 39 -7.78 16.00 -10.93
C GLN A 39 -7.91 15.86 -9.41
N ARG A 40 -8.35 16.93 -8.73
CA ARG A 40 -8.55 16.92 -7.28
C ARG A 40 -9.65 15.96 -6.82
N ARG A 41 -10.71 15.80 -7.63
CA ARG A 41 -11.76 14.80 -7.41
C ARG A 41 -11.23 13.38 -7.60
N MET A 42 -10.43 13.14 -8.65
CA MET A 42 -9.80 11.84 -8.89
C MET A 42 -8.89 11.44 -7.73
N ALA A 43 -8.05 12.35 -7.22
CA ALA A 43 -7.20 12.09 -6.06
C ALA A 43 -7.99 11.69 -4.80
N TRP A 44 -9.11 12.39 -4.53
CA TRP A 44 -10.00 12.05 -3.42
C TRP A 44 -10.66 10.68 -3.61
N GLN A 45 -11.18 10.41 -4.81
CA GLN A 45 -11.83 9.13 -5.11
C GLN A 45 -10.85 7.97 -5.00
N ALA A 46 -9.63 8.12 -5.51
CA ALA A 46 -8.57 7.14 -5.42
C ALA A 46 -8.25 6.78 -3.96
N ALA A 47 -8.00 7.80 -3.14
CA ALA A 47 -7.68 7.61 -1.72
C ALA A 47 -8.87 7.01 -0.95
N ALA A 48 -10.09 7.45 -1.23
CA ALA A 48 -11.30 6.95 -0.57
C ALA A 48 -11.60 5.48 -0.93
N VAL A 49 -11.45 5.10 -2.20
CA VAL A 49 -11.61 3.72 -2.65
C VAL A 49 -10.54 2.82 -2.02
N ALA A 50 -9.27 3.22 -2.06
CA ALA A 50 -8.19 2.45 -1.45
C ALA A 50 -8.41 2.29 0.07
N PHE A 51 -8.81 3.37 0.76
CA PHE A 51 -9.13 3.34 2.19
C PHE A 51 -10.29 2.40 2.49
N GLY A 52 -11.35 2.44 1.68
CA GLY A 52 -12.50 1.56 1.82
C GLY A 52 -12.12 0.09 1.65
N VAL A 53 -11.37 -0.24 0.60
CA VAL A 53 -10.90 -1.61 0.35
C VAL A 53 -10.04 -2.10 1.52
N ILE A 54 -9.03 -1.33 1.93
CA ILE A 54 -8.15 -1.72 3.04
C ILE A 54 -8.92 -1.86 4.34
N THR A 55 -9.87 -0.98 4.61
CA THR A 55 -10.69 -1.04 5.83
C THR A 55 -11.57 -2.28 5.83
N VAL A 56 -12.23 -2.58 4.70
CA VAL A 56 -13.05 -3.79 4.57
C VAL A 56 -12.22 -5.04 4.79
N PHE A 57 -11.04 -5.15 4.16
CA PHE A 57 -10.16 -6.29 4.40
C PHE A 57 -9.56 -6.29 5.81
N GLY A 58 -9.29 -5.14 6.42
CA GLY A 58 -8.82 -5.08 7.80
C GLY A 58 -9.87 -5.60 8.80
N VAL A 59 -11.15 -5.29 8.57
CA VAL A 59 -12.25 -5.75 9.44
C VAL A 59 -12.65 -7.20 9.15
N CYS A 60 -12.75 -7.58 7.88
CA CYS A 60 -13.28 -8.88 7.44
C CYS A 60 -12.19 -9.92 7.14
N GLY A 61 -10.92 -9.52 7.15
CA GLY A 61 -9.81 -10.34 6.66
C GLY A 61 -9.64 -11.63 7.46
N GLN A 62 -9.72 -11.56 8.79
CA GLN A 62 -9.66 -12.73 9.64
C GLN A 62 -10.74 -13.76 9.26
N GLN A 63 -11.98 -13.31 9.13
CA GLN A 63 -13.11 -14.18 8.78
C GLN A 63 -12.91 -14.80 7.40
N ILE A 64 -12.45 -14.03 6.42
CA ILE A 64 -12.14 -14.53 5.07
C ILE A 64 -11.08 -15.64 5.15
N LEU A 65 -10.00 -15.42 5.91
CA LEU A 65 -8.93 -16.40 6.08
C LEU A 65 -9.45 -17.68 6.76
N ASP A 66 -10.26 -17.54 7.81
CA ASP A 66 -10.86 -18.67 8.53
C ASP A 66 -11.77 -19.49 7.61
N TYR A 67 -12.62 -18.84 6.80
CA TYR A 67 -13.46 -19.52 5.81
C TYR A 67 -12.63 -20.27 4.75
N LEU A 68 -11.51 -19.69 4.32
CA LEU A 68 -10.61 -20.30 3.35
C LEU A 68 -9.61 -21.28 3.97
N HIS A 69 -9.65 -21.46 5.30
CA HIS A 69 -8.70 -22.28 6.07
C HIS A 69 -7.23 -21.87 5.81
N ILE A 70 -6.98 -20.58 5.62
CA ILE A 70 -5.64 -20.01 5.42
C ILE A 70 -5.07 -19.63 6.78
N THR A 71 -3.92 -20.20 7.12
CA THR A 71 -3.23 -19.90 8.38
C THR A 71 -2.46 -18.57 8.33
N THR A 72 -2.28 -17.91 9.47
CA THR A 72 -1.47 -16.68 9.57
C THR A 72 -0.05 -16.87 9.01
N PRO A 73 0.69 -17.97 9.29
CA PRO A 73 2.01 -18.20 8.69
C PRO A 73 1.98 -18.29 7.17
N ALA A 74 0.96 -18.95 6.59
CA ALA A 74 0.80 -19.03 5.13
C ALA A 74 0.58 -17.65 4.51
N LEU A 75 -0.23 -16.81 5.16
CA LEU A 75 -0.47 -15.43 4.74
C LEU A 75 0.81 -14.57 4.80
N MET A 76 1.61 -14.72 5.86
CA MET A 76 2.88 -13.99 6.01
C MET A 76 3.88 -14.37 4.90
N ILE A 77 3.99 -15.66 4.57
CA ILE A 77 4.87 -16.12 3.49
C ILE A 77 4.36 -15.61 2.13
N ALA A 78 3.06 -15.77 1.83
CA ALA A 78 2.49 -15.32 0.57
C ALA A 78 2.57 -13.80 0.39
N GLY A 79 2.22 -13.04 1.45
CA GLY A 79 2.35 -11.59 1.47
C GLY A 79 3.79 -11.14 1.34
N GLY A 80 4.72 -11.79 2.06
CA GLY A 80 6.15 -11.52 1.94
C GLY A 80 6.68 -11.77 0.53
N LEU A 81 6.30 -12.87 -0.13
CA LEU A 81 6.69 -13.16 -1.51
C LEU A 81 6.16 -12.09 -2.48
N LEU A 82 4.91 -11.67 -2.32
CA LEU A 82 4.34 -10.60 -3.13
C LEU A 82 5.06 -9.27 -2.92
N LEU A 83 5.36 -8.89 -1.67
CA LEU A 83 6.13 -7.70 -1.35
C LEU A 83 7.53 -7.75 -1.96
N LEU A 84 8.16 -8.94 -1.99
CA LEU A 84 9.46 -9.14 -2.62
C LEU A 84 9.39 -8.89 -4.13
N LEU A 85 8.34 -9.38 -4.80
CA LEU A 85 8.13 -9.11 -6.23
C LEU A 85 7.98 -7.61 -6.50
N ILE A 86 7.12 -6.93 -5.74
CA ILE A 86 6.95 -5.47 -5.85
C ILE A 86 8.28 -4.75 -5.60
N ALA A 87 9.02 -5.15 -4.57
CA ALA A 87 10.33 -4.56 -4.26
C ALA A 87 11.31 -4.71 -5.43
N LEU A 88 11.37 -5.89 -6.05
CA LEU A 88 12.21 -6.13 -7.22
C LEU A 88 11.80 -5.27 -8.42
N ASP A 89 10.50 -5.06 -8.64
CA ASP A 89 10.02 -4.16 -9.70
C ASP A 89 10.45 -2.71 -9.46
N LEU A 90 10.31 -2.21 -8.22
CA LEU A 90 10.77 -0.87 -7.84
C LEU A 90 12.30 -0.72 -7.98
N LEU A 91 13.07 -1.77 -7.66
CA LEU A 91 14.53 -1.76 -7.78
C LEU A 91 15.03 -1.91 -9.21
N THR A 92 14.35 -2.69 -10.04
CA THR A 92 14.72 -2.90 -11.45
C THR A 92 14.20 -1.79 -12.36
N GLY A 93 13.26 -0.97 -11.88
CA GLY A 93 12.63 0.09 -12.68
C GLY A 93 11.63 -0.44 -13.69
N LYS A 94 11.17 -1.69 -13.53
CA LYS A 94 10.10 -2.31 -14.32
C LYS A 94 8.72 -1.93 -13.78
N SER A 95 8.51 -0.67 -13.38
CA SER A 95 7.16 -0.19 -13.10
C SER A 95 6.35 -0.38 -14.37
N GLU A 96 5.44 -1.37 -14.38
CA GLU A 96 4.54 -1.62 -15.50
C GLU A 96 3.95 -0.27 -15.89
N GLU A 97 4.21 0.18 -17.13
CA GLU A 97 3.33 1.17 -17.71
C GLU A 97 1.93 0.57 -17.62
N PRO A 98 0.98 1.22 -16.93
CA PRO A 98 -0.37 0.70 -16.85
C PRO A 98 -0.80 0.50 -18.28
N THR A 99 -1.00 -0.77 -18.67
CA THR A 99 -1.20 -1.18 -20.04
C THR A 99 -2.28 -0.28 -20.60
N GLN A 100 -1.88 0.67 -21.45
CA GLN A 100 -2.79 1.65 -22.02
C GLN A 100 -3.70 0.89 -22.96
N THR A 101 -4.79 0.35 -22.41
CA THR A 101 -5.98 0.08 -23.19
C THR A 101 -6.55 1.45 -23.52
N LYS A 102 -6.06 2.02 -24.63
CA LYS A 102 -6.42 3.36 -25.14
C LYS A 102 -7.92 3.56 -25.39
N ASP A 103 -8.74 2.51 -25.29
CA ASP A 103 -10.19 2.53 -25.47
C ASP A 103 -11.00 2.16 -24.21
N VAL A 104 -10.38 2.02 -23.05
CA VAL A 104 -11.12 1.81 -21.82
C VAL A 104 -11.63 3.16 -21.30
N ASN A 105 -12.90 3.39 -21.59
CA ASN A 105 -13.72 4.46 -21.05
C ASN A 105 -13.38 4.71 -19.58
N VAL A 106 -13.05 5.95 -19.25
CA VAL A 106 -12.58 6.48 -17.94
C VAL A 106 -13.54 6.19 -16.77
N ALA A 107 -14.66 5.52 -17.03
CA ALA A 107 -15.51 4.87 -16.04
C ALA A 107 -14.87 3.62 -15.38
N LEU A 108 -13.75 3.11 -15.90
CA LEU A 108 -12.96 1.99 -15.34
C LEU A 108 -11.85 2.42 -14.37
N VAL A 109 -11.97 3.63 -13.84
CA VAL A 109 -11.22 4.15 -12.69
C VAL A 109 -11.45 3.39 -11.35
N PRO A 110 -12.43 2.48 -11.14
CA PRO A 110 -12.52 1.75 -9.88
C PRO A 110 -11.68 0.45 -9.84
N LEU A 111 -10.89 0.10 -10.87
CA LEU A 111 -10.04 -1.12 -10.86
C LEU A 111 -8.53 -0.84 -10.77
N GLY A 112 -8.03 0.29 -11.28
CA GLY A 112 -6.64 0.72 -11.07
C GLY A 112 -6.39 1.32 -9.68
N MET A 113 -7.43 1.81 -8.99
CA MET A 113 -7.32 2.39 -7.64
C MET A 113 -7.37 1.36 -6.50
N PRO A 114 -8.05 0.20 -6.62
CA PRO A 114 -7.78 -0.97 -5.78
C PRO A 114 -6.33 -1.45 -5.85
N LEU A 115 -5.62 -1.21 -6.96
CA LEU A 115 -4.19 -1.49 -7.05
C LEU A 115 -3.35 -0.64 -6.06
N LEU A 116 -3.82 0.57 -5.68
CA LEU A 116 -3.23 1.38 -4.60
C LEU A 116 -3.41 0.72 -3.23
N ALA A 117 -4.53 0.01 -3.04
CA ALA A 117 -4.74 -0.95 -1.96
C ALA A 117 -4.08 -2.29 -2.31
N GLY A 118 -2.81 -2.24 -2.74
CA GLY A 118 -2.10 -3.39 -3.27
C GLY A 118 -2.16 -4.59 -2.32
N PRO A 119 -2.08 -5.82 -2.84
CA PRO A 119 -2.33 -7.00 -2.01
C PRO A 119 -1.34 -7.15 -0.84
N GLY A 120 -0.14 -6.55 -0.95
CA GLY A 120 0.80 -6.42 0.16
C GLY A 120 0.34 -5.51 1.31
N ALA A 121 -0.35 -4.41 0.99
CA ALA A 121 -0.93 -3.51 1.98
C ALA A 121 -2.13 -4.17 2.69
N ILE A 122 -2.96 -4.90 1.92
CA ILE A 122 -4.06 -5.69 2.45
C ILE A 122 -3.54 -6.71 3.47
N VAL A 123 -2.55 -7.54 3.10
CA VAL A 123 -1.96 -8.52 4.01
C VAL A 123 -1.38 -7.86 5.25
N SER A 124 -0.65 -6.77 5.09
CA SER A 124 -0.03 -6.06 6.23
C SER A 124 -1.07 -5.51 7.20
N VAL A 125 -2.21 -5.00 6.69
CA VAL A 125 -3.29 -4.51 7.54
C VAL A 125 -4.02 -5.65 8.24
N ILE A 126 -4.30 -6.76 7.54
CA ILE A 126 -4.93 -7.93 8.18
C ILE A 126 -4.07 -8.42 9.34
N LEU A 127 -2.76 -8.59 9.10
CA LEU A 127 -1.82 -9.01 10.15
C LEU A 127 -1.74 -8.00 11.28
N ALA A 128 -1.68 -6.70 10.99
CA ALA A 128 -1.62 -5.66 12.03
C ALA A 128 -2.88 -5.62 12.89
N VAL A 129 -4.07 -5.81 12.30
CA VAL A 129 -5.33 -5.90 13.05
C VAL A 129 -5.37 -7.18 13.90
N GLN A 130 -4.90 -8.31 13.37
CA GLN A 130 -4.83 -9.59 14.11
C GLN A 130 -3.92 -9.52 15.33
N HIS A 131 -2.76 -8.86 15.23
CA HIS A 131 -1.80 -8.75 16.34
C HIS A 131 -2.14 -7.60 17.32
N ALA A 132 -3.20 -6.83 17.06
CA ALA A 132 -3.61 -5.72 17.92
C ALA A 132 -4.51 -6.21 19.06
N ASP A 133 -3.91 -6.79 20.11
CA ASP A 133 -4.62 -7.41 21.24
C ASP A 133 -5.30 -6.42 22.19
N SER A 134 -4.94 -5.13 22.12
CA SER A 134 -5.47 -4.09 22.99
C SER A 134 -6.26 -3.03 22.23
N VAL A 135 -7.26 -2.42 22.88
CA VAL A 135 -8.02 -1.27 22.32
C VAL A 135 -7.07 -0.14 21.92
N ALA A 136 -5.99 0.06 22.68
CA ALA A 136 -4.94 1.00 22.36
C ALA A 136 -4.22 0.69 21.03
N ALA A 137 -3.82 -0.57 20.84
CA ALA A 137 -3.19 -1.02 19.60
C ALA A 137 -4.14 -0.92 18.41
N GLN A 138 -5.42 -1.30 18.58
CA GLN A 138 -6.43 -1.18 17.53
C GLN A 138 -6.63 0.27 17.10
N VAL A 139 -6.78 1.20 18.04
CA VAL A 139 -6.88 2.63 17.73
C VAL A 139 -5.64 3.11 16.96
N SER A 140 -4.46 2.62 17.33
CA SER A 140 -3.19 2.99 16.69
C SER A 140 -3.11 2.47 15.25
N VAL A 141 -3.53 1.23 14.99
CA VAL A 141 -3.62 0.62 13.65
C VAL A 141 -4.57 1.41 12.76
N TRP A 142 -5.80 1.67 13.20
CA TRP A 142 -6.78 2.41 12.41
C TRP A 142 -6.34 3.85 12.13
N THR A 143 -5.67 4.48 13.11
CA THR A 143 -5.09 5.82 12.93
C THR A 143 -3.95 5.80 11.91
N ALA A 144 -3.09 4.78 11.90
CA ALA A 144 -2.02 4.62 10.92
C ALA A 144 -2.56 4.45 9.50
N ILE A 145 -3.59 3.62 9.33
CA ILE A 145 -4.28 3.42 8.04
C ILE A 145 -4.87 4.75 7.56
N ALA A 146 -5.62 5.46 8.41
CA ALA A 146 -6.21 6.74 8.05
C ALA A 146 -5.14 7.79 7.70
N ALA A 147 -4.09 7.90 8.52
CA ALA A 147 -2.99 8.84 8.28
C ALA A 147 -2.28 8.57 6.95
N MET A 148 -2.03 7.29 6.61
CA MET A 148 -1.39 6.94 5.35
C MET A 148 -2.25 7.29 4.13
N HIS A 149 -3.57 7.07 4.20
CA HIS A 149 -4.47 7.45 3.12
C HIS A 149 -4.58 8.97 2.96
N VAL A 150 -4.46 9.72 4.06
CA VAL A 150 -4.33 11.19 4.00
C VAL A 150 -3.02 11.58 3.30
N VAL A 151 -1.90 10.91 3.57
CA VAL A 151 -0.64 11.15 2.87
C VAL A 151 -0.76 10.85 1.38
N LEU A 152 -1.34 9.70 0.99
CA LEU A 152 -1.58 9.37 -0.42
C LEU A 152 -2.43 10.44 -1.11
N TRP A 153 -3.51 10.87 -0.45
CA TRP A 153 -4.36 11.93 -0.97
C TRP A 153 -3.61 13.25 -1.15
N LEU A 154 -2.80 13.65 -0.17
CA LEU A 154 -1.97 14.86 -0.25
C LEU A 154 -0.96 14.76 -1.40
N VAL A 155 -0.29 13.61 -1.54
CA VAL A 155 0.71 13.38 -2.58
C VAL A 155 0.09 13.45 -3.97
N MET A 156 -1.03 12.76 -4.21
CA MET A 156 -1.74 12.85 -5.49
C MET A 156 -2.23 14.28 -5.75
N ARG A 157 -2.77 14.95 -4.73
CA ARG A 157 -3.31 16.30 -4.86
C ARG A 157 -2.24 17.36 -5.14
N TYR A 158 -1.05 17.21 -4.57
CA TYR A 158 0.08 18.11 -4.77
C TYR A 158 1.13 17.53 -5.71
N SER A 159 0.75 16.55 -6.53
CA SER A 159 1.64 15.83 -7.44
C SER A 159 2.44 16.76 -8.36
N LEU A 160 1.82 17.82 -8.89
CA LEU A 160 2.49 18.86 -9.69
C LEU A 160 3.56 19.64 -8.92
N LEU A 161 3.35 19.88 -7.61
CA LEU A 161 4.35 20.54 -6.77
C LEU A 161 5.47 19.58 -6.42
N ILE A 162 5.13 18.33 -6.07
CA ILE A 162 6.09 17.29 -5.68
C ILE A 162 7.05 16.99 -6.83
N ILE A 163 6.53 16.79 -8.05
CA ILE A 163 7.37 16.54 -9.23
C ILE A 163 8.29 17.74 -9.52
N LYS A 164 7.85 18.98 -9.25
CA LYS A 164 8.66 20.19 -9.46
C LYS A 164 9.78 20.34 -8.44
N VAL A 165 9.58 19.90 -7.20
CA VAL A 165 10.59 19.97 -6.13
C VAL A 165 11.58 18.81 -6.22
N ILE A 166 11.06 17.58 -6.30
CA ILE A 166 11.86 16.35 -6.23
C ILE A 166 12.48 16.00 -7.59
N LYS A 167 11.84 16.42 -8.69
CA LYS A 167 12.17 16.05 -10.09
C LYS A 167 12.10 14.54 -10.31
N ASP A 168 12.11 14.13 -11.58
CA ASP A 168 12.00 12.70 -11.93
C ASP A 168 13.12 11.86 -11.30
N GLY A 169 14.35 12.39 -11.27
CA GLY A 169 15.49 11.71 -10.64
C GLY A 169 15.33 11.49 -9.14
N GLY A 170 14.72 12.43 -8.41
CA GLY A 170 14.47 12.27 -6.98
C GLY A 170 13.34 11.28 -6.70
N VAL A 171 12.32 11.22 -7.56
CA VAL A 171 11.25 10.20 -7.45
C VAL A 171 11.86 8.82 -7.61
N VAL A 172 12.70 8.61 -8.64
CA VAL A 172 13.41 7.34 -8.85
C VAL A 172 14.28 6.96 -7.65
N LEU A 173 15.02 7.92 -7.08
CA LEU A 173 15.85 7.65 -5.90
C LEU A 173 15.00 7.20 -4.71
N VAL A 174 13.94 7.95 -4.39
CA VAL A 174 13.08 7.64 -3.23
C VAL A 174 12.34 6.32 -3.42
N THR A 175 11.81 6.05 -4.61
CA THR A 175 11.18 4.76 -4.95
C THR A 175 12.18 3.60 -4.84
N ARG A 176 13.45 3.77 -5.24
CA ARG A 176 14.48 2.74 -5.05
C ARG A 176 14.81 2.51 -3.59
N LEU A 177 14.89 3.57 -2.77
CA LEU A 177 15.06 3.44 -1.32
C LEU A 177 13.88 2.69 -0.69
N ALA A 178 12.65 3.03 -1.07
CA ALA A 178 11.45 2.32 -0.65
C ALA A 178 11.49 0.85 -1.09
N GLY A 179 11.89 0.54 -2.33
CA GLY A 179 12.07 -0.83 -2.81
C GLY A 179 13.08 -1.64 -1.98
N MET A 180 14.20 -1.04 -1.56
CA MET A 180 15.16 -1.69 -0.67
C MET A 180 14.55 -2.00 0.71
N MET A 181 13.81 -1.06 1.29
CA MET A 181 13.10 -1.26 2.57
C MET A 181 12.01 -2.33 2.43
N LEU A 182 11.29 -2.32 1.31
CA LEU A 182 10.22 -3.28 1.01
C LEU A 182 10.77 -4.69 0.89
N SER A 183 11.92 -4.86 0.24
CA SER A 183 12.62 -6.15 0.15
C SER A 183 13.00 -6.68 1.54
N ALA A 184 13.50 -5.82 2.42
CA ALA A 184 13.81 -6.21 3.80
C ALA A 184 12.54 -6.62 4.58
N LEU A 185 11.45 -5.86 4.46
CA LEU A 185 10.15 -6.19 5.08
C LEU A 185 9.58 -7.50 4.54
N ALA A 186 9.71 -7.74 3.23
CA ALA A 186 9.27 -8.95 2.56
C ALA A 186 10.00 -10.18 3.10
N VAL A 187 11.33 -10.11 3.17
CA VAL A 187 12.16 -11.19 3.73
C VAL A 187 11.82 -11.42 5.20
N GLN A 188 11.63 -10.36 5.99
CA GLN A 188 11.24 -10.49 7.39
C GLN A 188 9.88 -11.20 7.56
N GLN A 189 8.89 -10.86 6.74
CA GLN A 189 7.57 -11.53 6.72
C GLN A 189 7.70 -13.02 6.39
N ILE A 190 8.53 -13.37 5.39
CA ILE A 190 8.80 -14.77 5.02
C ILE A 190 9.48 -15.51 6.18
N ILE A 191 10.52 -14.92 6.79
CA ILE A 191 11.23 -15.53 7.94
C ILE A 191 10.26 -15.79 9.09
N ASN A 192 9.44 -14.81 9.45
CA ASN A 192 8.48 -14.94 10.53
C ASN A 192 7.46 -16.05 10.24
N GLY A 193 6.92 -16.09 9.01
CA GLY A 193 5.99 -17.12 8.59
C GLY A 193 6.62 -18.53 8.61
N VAL A 194 7.82 -18.69 8.04
CA VAL A 194 8.55 -19.97 8.06
C VAL A 194 8.88 -20.41 9.49
N SER A 195 9.33 -19.49 10.34
CA SER A 195 9.65 -19.77 11.74
C SER A 195 8.41 -20.25 12.52
N GLN A 196 7.25 -19.61 12.32
CA GLN A 196 5.99 -20.06 12.92
C GLN A 196 5.55 -21.43 12.39
N VAL A 197 5.75 -21.72 11.10
CA VAL A 197 5.50 -23.06 10.56
C VAL A 197 6.39 -24.08 11.26
N ILE A 198 7.69 -23.82 11.41
CA ILE A 198 8.60 -24.79 12.03
C ILE A 198 8.31 -24.99 13.53
N HIS A 199 7.95 -23.94 14.26
CA HIS A 199 7.67 -24.06 15.70
C HIS A 199 6.31 -24.69 16.05
N ASN A 200 5.34 -24.63 15.14
CA ASN A 200 4.00 -25.19 15.34
C ASN A 200 3.86 -26.64 14.81
N TRP A 201 4.96 -27.25 14.38
CA TRP A 201 5.08 -28.65 13.94
C TRP A 201 6.01 -29.42 14.88
#